data_AF-A0AAD6BM32-F1
#
_entry.id   AF-A0AAD6BM32-F1
#
_cell.length_a   1.000
_cell.length_b   1.000
_cell.length_c   1.000
_cell.angle_alpha   90.00
_cell.angle_beta   90.00
_cell.angle_gamma   90.00
#
_symmetry.space_group_name_H-M   'P 1'
#
loop_
_entity.id
_entity.type
_entity.pdbx_description
1 polymer ?
#
loop_
_entity_poly.entity_id
_entity_poly.type
_entity_poly.pdbx_seq_one_letter_code
_entity_poly.pdbx_strand_id
1 'polypeptide(L)'
;MGEEVCITDCRTFDINCLDRDVLRVSRYEYAHHNGPYGDEEPEHEVYRHLAYRRFCFLIWQKLGRGNRRVIPSCAVLAIRKAFPNPESVAYTGFKPAVSE
;
A
#
# COMPACT_ATOMS: atom_id res chain seq x y z
N MET A 1 29.54 -10.72 -6.47
CA MET A 1 28.71 -10.23 -5.34
C MET A 1 27.81 -9.19 -5.96
N GLY A 2 26.53 -9.51 -6.18
CA GLY A 2 25.59 -8.54 -6.77
C GLY A 2 25.23 -7.51 -5.71
N GLU A 3 25.15 -6.23 -6.08
CA GLU A 3 24.65 -5.20 -5.16
C GLU A 3 23.18 -5.49 -4.85
N GLU A 4 22.86 -5.72 -3.57
CA GLU A 4 21.48 -5.81 -3.12
C GLU A 4 20.88 -4.41 -3.11
N VAL A 5 20.13 -4.09 -4.16
CA VAL A 5 19.44 -2.80 -4.29
C VAL A 5 18.12 -2.84 -3.52
N CYS A 6 17.80 -1.78 -2.78
CA CYS A 6 16.53 -1.70 -2.08
C CYS A 6 15.38 -1.53 -3.08
N ILE A 7 14.24 -2.19 -2.84
CA ILE A 7 13.07 -2.05 -3.73
C ILE A 7 12.57 -0.60 -3.82
N THR A 8 12.83 0.22 -2.80
CA THR A 8 12.48 1.65 -2.80
C THR A 8 13.36 2.49 -3.72
N ASP A 9 14.49 1.96 -4.18
CA ASP A 9 15.36 2.64 -5.16
C ASP A 9 14.96 2.29 -6.60
N CYS A 10 14.06 1.33 -6.77
CA CYS A 10 13.54 0.93 -8.07
C CYS A 10 12.44 1.88 -8.53
N ARG A 11 12.56 2.47 -9.73
CA ARG A 11 11.54 3.32 -10.35
C ARG A 11 10.13 2.69 -10.37
N THR A 12 10.04 1.37 -10.51
CA THR A 12 8.76 0.66 -10.50
C THR A 12 8.03 0.80 -9.17
N PHE A 13 8.76 0.87 -8.05
CA PHE A 13 8.17 1.12 -6.73
C PHE A 13 7.58 2.52 -6.67
N ASP A 14 8.32 3.55 -7.08
CA ASP A 14 7.84 4.93 -7.07
C ASP A 14 6.55 5.09 -7.87
N ILE A 15 6.54 4.59 -9.11
CA ILE A 15 5.38 4.68 -10.00
C ILE A 15 4.18 3.92 -9.41
N ASN A 16 4.38 2.73 -8.85
CA ASN A 16 3.24 1.90 -8.43
C ASN A 16 2.74 2.20 -7.01
N CYS A 17 3.60 2.70 -6.13
CA CYS A 17 3.31 2.82 -4.71
C CYS A 17 3.25 4.27 -4.22
N LEU A 18 3.88 5.23 -4.92
CA LEU A 18 3.98 6.62 -4.47
C LEU A 18 3.33 7.63 -5.43
N ASP A 19 3.20 7.30 -6.71
CA ASP A 19 2.58 8.16 -7.71
C ASP A 19 1.07 8.31 -7.47
N ARG A 20 0.61 9.56 -7.30
CA ARG A 20 -0.79 9.87 -6.98
C ARG A 20 -1.74 9.59 -8.13
N ASP A 21 -1.32 9.75 -9.37
CA ASP A 21 -2.17 9.48 -10.53
C ASP A 21 -2.43 7.99 -10.69
N VAL A 22 -1.39 7.18 -10.47
CA VAL A 22 -1.52 5.72 -10.43
C VAL A 22 -2.44 5.28 -9.30
N LEU A 23 -2.26 5.81 -8.09
CA LEU A 23 -3.11 5.47 -6.94
C LEU A 23 -4.55 5.96 -7.10
N ARG A 24 -4.77 7.08 -7.78
CA ARG A 24 -6.11 7.56 -8.13
C ARG A 24 -6.83 6.57 -9.05
N VAL A 25 -6.15 6.04 -10.06
CA VAL A 25 -6.73 4.98 -10.92
C VAL A 25 -7.00 3.71 -10.10
N SER A 26 -6.07 3.31 -9.24
CA SER A 26 -6.27 2.15 -8.34
C SER A 26 -7.43 2.35 -7.37
N ARG A 27 -7.77 3.59 -7.00
CA ARG A 27 -8.97 3.89 -6.20
C ARG A 27 -10.24 3.55 -6.97
N TYR A 28 -10.32 3.88 -8.27
CA TYR A 28 -11.46 3.53 -9.11
C TYR A 28 -11.56 2.02 -9.33
N GLU A 29 -10.45 1.34 -9.59
CA GLU A 29 -10.40 -0.13 -9.70
C GLU A 29 -10.88 -0.81 -8.41
N TYR A 30 -10.39 -0.33 -7.27
CA TYR A 30 -10.83 -0.83 -5.97
C TYR A 30 -12.33 -0.63 -5.77
N ALA A 31 -12.83 0.58 -6.07
CA ALA A 31 -14.25 0.90 -5.93
C ALA A 31 -15.15 0.02 -6.81
N HIS A 32 -14.69 -0.32 -8.01
CA HIS A 32 -15.43 -1.19 -8.93
C HIS A 32 -15.60 -2.62 -8.39
N HIS A 33 -14.60 -3.15 -7.68
CA HIS A 33 -14.62 -4.52 -7.16
C HIS A 33 -15.16 -4.65 -5.73
N ASN A 34 -14.98 -3.61 -4.91
CA ASN A 34 -15.21 -3.67 -3.47
C ASN A 34 -16.27 -2.66 -2.97
N GLY A 35 -16.79 -1.81 -3.85
CA GLY A 35 -17.61 -0.66 -3.48
C GLY A 35 -16.76 0.58 -3.18
N PRO A 36 -17.33 1.79 -3.29
CA PRO A 36 -16.61 3.03 -3.09
C PRO A 36 -16.15 3.16 -1.64
N TYR A 37 -15.02 3.85 -1.46
CA TYR A 37 -14.63 4.42 -0.17
C TYR A 37 -15.71 5.43 0.27
N GLY A 38 -15.95 5.52 1.57
CA GLY A 38 -16.92 6.45 2.15
C GLY A 38 -16.44 7.90 2.08
N ASP A 39 -17.38 8.85 2.14
CA ASP A 39 -17.08 10.29 2.07
C ASP A 39 -16.25 10.78 3.27
N GLU A 40 -16.30 10.06 4.39
CA GLU A 40 -15.59 10.38 5.63
C GLU A 40 -14.15 9.86 5.67
N GLU A 41 -13.75 8.99 4.73
CA GLU A 41 -12.42 8.37 4.73
C GLU A 41 -11.35 9.35 4.23
N PRO A 42 -10.35 9.68 5.06
CA PRO A 42 -9.31 10.63 4.67
C PRO A 42 -8.51 10.14 3.46
N GLU A 43 -8.28 11.02 2.48
CA GLU A 43 -7.58 10.66 1.24
C GLU A 43 -6.20 10.01 1.48
N HIS A 44 -5.44 10.52 2.45
CA HIS A 44 -4.12 10.00 2.80
C HIS A 44 -4.18 8.55 3.32
N GLU A 45 -5.24 8.19 4.04
CA GLU A 45 -5.43 6.82 4.52
C GLU A 45 -5.77 5.87 3.37
N VAL A 46 -6.66 6.32 2.48
CA VAL A 46 -7.03 5.55 1.28
C VAL A 46 -5.82 5.32 0.39
N TYR A 47 -5.04 6.37 0.08
CA TYR A 47 -3.86 6.25 -0.79
C TYR A 47 -2.79 5.37 -0.16
N ARG A 48 -2.58 5.47 1.14
CA ARG A 48 -1.67 4.57 1.87
C ARG A 48 -2.13 3.11 1.80
N HIS A 49 -3.43 2.85 1.98
CA HIS A 49 -3.98 1.50 1.85
C HIS A 49 -3.79 0.95 0.43
N LEU A 50 -4.09 1.74 -0.59
CA LEU A 50 -3.90 1.36 -1.99
C LEU A 50 -2.43 1.13 -2.33
N ALA A 51 -1.52 1.97 -1.82
CA ALA A 51 -0.07 1.80 -1.98
C ALA A 51 0.42 0.46 -1.40
N TYR A 52 -0.04 0.07 -0.20
CA TYR A 52 0.28 -1.24 0.36
C TYR A 52 -0.25 -2.39 -0.52
N ARG A 53 -1.46 -2.27 -1.06
CA ARG A 53 -2.03 -3.27 -1.96
C ARG A 53 -1.25 -3.37 -3.28
N ARG A 54 -0.87 -2.23 -3.87
CA ARG A 54 -0.07 -2.15 -5.09
C ARG A 54 1.31 -2.76 -4.88
N PHE A 55 1.95 -2.48 -3.75
CA PHE A 55 3.20 -3.15 -3.39
C PHE A 55 3.02 -4.67 -3.34
N CYS A 56 1.99 -5.14 -2.64
CA CYS A 56 1.73 -6.58 -2.56
C CYS A 56 1.52 -7.21 -3.95
N PHE A 57 0.81 -6.50 -4.84
CA PHE A 57 0.60 -6.95 -6.21
C PHE A 57 1.89 -6.93 -7.05
N LEU A 58 2.73 -5.91 -6.89
CA LEU A 58 4.00 -5.80 -7.58
C LEU A 58 4.94 -6.96 -7.24
N ILE A 59 4.99 -7.37 -5.97
CA ILE A 59 5.92 -8.40 -5.50
C ILE A 59 5.36 -9.81 -5.59
N TRP A 60 4.09 -10.00 -5.21
CA TRP A 60 3.47 -11.33 -5.06
C TRP A 60 2.27 -11.54 -5.97
N GLN A 61 1.98 -10.61 -6.88
CA GLN A 61 0.81 -10.66 -7.76
C GLN A 61 -0.49 -10.74 -6.93
N LYS A 62 -1.48 -11.52 -7.37
CA LYS A 62 -2.74 -11.67 -6.65
C LYS A 62 -2.57 -12.57 -5.44
N LEU A 63 -2.66 -11.99 -4.25
CA LEU A 63 -2.79 -12.73 -2.99
C LEU A 63 -4.24 -13.19 -2.78
N GLY A 64 -4.44 -14.47 -2.48
CA GLY A 64 -5.75 -15.03 -2.14
C GLY A 64 -6.23 -14.65 -0.74
N ARG A 65 -7.52 -14.93 -0.44
CA ARG A 65 -8.09 -14.71 0.90
C ARG A 65 -7.28 -15.47 1.96
N GLY A 66 -7.00 -14.83 3.08
CA GLY A 66 -6.21 -15.42 4.18
C GLY A 66 -4.68 -15.36 3.98
N ASN A 67 -4.19 -15.15 2.77
CA ASN A 67 -2.75 -15.09 2.50
C ASN A 67 -2.20 -13.66 2.64
N ARG A 68 -1.96 -13.22 3.89
CA ARG A 68 -1.39 -11.90 4.18
C ARG A 68 0.13 -11.96 4.23
N ARG A 69 0.80 -11.09 3.46
CA ARG A 69 2.26 -10.93 3.45
C ARG A 69 2.68 -9.66 4.19
N VAL A 70 3.82 -9.72 4.87
CA VAL A 70 4.42 -8.56 5.55
C VAL A 70 5.23 -7.75 4.54
N ILE A 71 4.94 -6.45 4.44
CA ILE A 71 5.70 -5.51 3.61
C ILE A 71 7.00 -5.13 4.36
N PRO A 72 8.16 -5.07 3.69
CA PRO A 72 9.42 -4.68 4.31
C PRO A 72 9.37 -3.25 4.87
N SER A 73 10.11 -3.00 5.95
CA SER A 73 10.07 -1.74 6.69
C SER A 73 10.45 -0.53 5.83
N CYS A 74 11.42 -0.66 4.92
CA CYS A 74 11.82 0.39 3.99
C CYS A 74 10.64 0.88 3.14
N ALA A 75 9.89 -0.04 2.52
CA ALA A 75 8.71 0.28 1.72
C ALA A 75 7.59 0.87 2.58
N VAL A 76 7.35 0.32 3.78
CA VAL A 76 6.34 0.86 4.71
C VAL A 76 6.67 2.31 5.09
N LEU A 77 7.93 2.60 5.44
CA LEU A 77 8.37 3.94 5.82
C LEU A 77 8.28 4.92 4.64
N ALA A 78 8.69 4.50 3.44
CA ALA A 78 8.57 5.33 2.23
C ALA A 78 7.11 5.68 1.93
N ILE A 79 6.21 4.70 1.97
CA ILE A 79 4.76 4.91 1.76
C ILE A 79 4.19 5.83 2.85
N ARG A 80 4.54 5.61 4.13
CA ARG A 80 4.08 6.47 5.24
C ARG A 80 4.60 7.90 5.13
N LYS A 81 5.80 8.10 4.60
CA LYS A 81 6.36 9.42 4.34
C LYS A 81 5.60 10.15 3.21
N ALA A 82 5.19 9.43 2.17
CA ALA A 82 4.40 10.00 1.07
C ALA A 82 2.94 10.29 1.47
N PHE A 83 2.36 9.44 2.33
CA PHE A 83 0.97 9.52 2.79
C PHE A 83 0.90 9.46 4.33
N PRO A 84 1.33 10.54 5.02
CA PRO A 84 1.43 10.55 6.47
C PRO A 84 0.07 10.54 7.16
N ASN A 85 0.05 10.03 8.40
CA ASN A 85 -1.05 10.31 9.32
C ASN A 85 -0.90 11.73 9.89
N PRO A 86 -2.00 12.33 10.39
CA PRO A 86 -1.89 13.47 11.30
C PRO A 86 -1.00 13.12 12.49
N GLU A 87 -0.25 14.10 13.02
CA GLU A 87 0.75 13.89 14.08
C GLU A 87 0.19 13.19 15.34
N SER A 88 -1.10 13.38 15.62
CA SER A 88 -1.79 12.81 16.77
C SER A 88 -2.26 11.35 16.58
N VAL A 89 -2.09 10.76 15.39
CA VAL A 89 -2.66 9.45 15.04
C VAL A 89 -1.58 8.42 14.76
N ALA A 90 -1.43 7.45 15.68
CA ALA A 90 -0.51 6.33 15.50
C ALA A 90 -0.92 5.42 14.33
N TYR A 91 0.08 4.86 13.64
CA TYR A 91 -0.20 3.89 12.57
C TYR A 91 -0.61 2.53 13.12
N THR A 92 -1.60 1.92 12.49
CA THR A 92 -1.91 0.51 12.72
C THR A 92 -0.86 -0.38 12.03
N GLY A 93 -0.35 -1.37 12.77
CA GLY A 93 0.61 -2.36 12.27
C GLY A 93 -0.02 -3.48 11.44
N PHE A 94 0.77 -4.51 11.12
CA PHE A 94 0.30 -5.69 10.40
C PHE A 94 -0.74 -6.45 11.24
N LYS A 95 -1.89 -6.76 10.64
CA LYS A 95 -2.90 -7.65 11.22
C LYS A 95 -2.83 -9.00 10.50
N PRO A 96 -2.58 -10.12 11.21
CA PRO A 96 -2.61 -11.44 10.57
C PRO A 96 -4.01 -11.76 10.03
N ALA A 97 -4.10 -12.73 9.13
CA ALA A 97 -5.40 -13.29 8.78
C ALA A 97 -5.97 -13.96 10.04
N VAL A 98 -7.24 -13.72 10.34
CA VAL A 98 -7.91 -14.46 11.40
C VAL A 98 -7.94 -15.92 10.93
N SER A 99 -7.31 -16.81 11.69
CA SER A 99 -7.53 -18.25 11.57
C SER A 99 -8.95 -18.51 12.06
N GLU A 100 -9.87 -18.78 11.12
CA GLU A 100 -11.16 -19.42 11.44
C GLU A 100 -10.92 -20.85 11.96
#